data_AF-A0A844WR81-F1
#
_entry.id   AF-A0A844WR81-F1
#
_cell.length_a   1.000
_cell.length_b   1.000
_cell.length_c   1.000
_cell.angle_alpha   90.00
_cell.angle_beta   90.00
_cell.angle_gamma   90.00
#
_symmetry.space_group_name_H-M   'P 1'
#
loop_
_entity.id
_entity.type
_entity.pdbx_description
1 polymer ?
#
loop_
_entity_poly.entity_id
_entity_poly.type
_entity_poly.pdbx_seq_one_letter_code
_entity_poly.pdbx_strand_id
1 'polypeptide(L)'
;MKYQQLENLECGWKWHYLVKRHQDGERITRHVENSAAEHAVNELLLLQHNPTAVIDWIKAHLNPDLDNRMKQTIRARRKRHFNAEQQNTRKKSIDLEFLVWQRLANLAKRRGCTLSQTITQLIEDAEQKEQYVTKVSTIKDDLLSMLDVKQNSK
;
A
#
# COMPACT_ATOMS: atom_id res chain seq x y z
N MET A 1 -5.50 18.12 -3.19
CA MET A 1 -4.55 17.04 -2.79
C MET A 1 -4.79 16.69 -1.33
N LYS A 2 -4.71 15.40 -0.92
CA LYS A 2 -5.02 14.97 0.47
C LYS A 2 -3.90 15.22 1.50
N TYR A 3 -2.64 15.24 1.07
CA TYR A 3 -1.47 15.41 1.94
C TYR A 3 -0.69 16.65 1.55
N GLN A 4 -0.19 17.41 2.54
CA GLN A 4 0.67 18.58 2.31
C GLN A 4 2.01 18.18 1.71
N GLN A 5 2.57 19.02 0.83
CA GLN A 5 3.91 18.84 0.30
C GLN A 5 4.91 19.51 1.23
N LEU A 6 5.89 18.75 1.71
CA LEU A 6 6.94 19.26 2.58
C LEU A 6 8.20 19.46 1.75
N GLU A 7 8.34 20.62 1.11
CA GLU A 7 9.36 20.87 0.08
C GLU A 7 10.79 20.53 0.55
N ASN A 8 11.19 21.04 1.72
CA ASN A 8 12.53 20.77 2.28
C ASN A 8 12.78 19.27 2.50
N LEU A 9 11.81 18.56 3.08
CA LEU A 9 11.93 17.13 3.39
C LEU A 9 11.92 16.27 2.12
N GLU A 10 11.06 16.63 1.16
CA GLU A 10 10.94 15.94 -0.12
C GLU A 10 12.17 16.14 -1.00
N CYS A 11 12.83 17.30 -0.95
CA CYS A 11 14.11 17.49 -1.63
C CYS A 11 15.17 16.52 -1.12
N GLY A 12 15.24 16.32 0.20
CA GLY A 12 16.09 15.29 0.79
C GLY A 12 15.76 13.90 0.24
N TRP A 13 14.47 13.53 0.14
CA TRP A 13 14.07 12.23 -0.41
C TRP A 13 14.41 12.07 -1.90
N LYS A 14 14.27 13.12 -2.70
CA LYS A 14 14.64 13.12 -4.13
C LYS A 14 16.14 12.91 -4.30
N TRP A 15 16.96 13.63 -3.53
CA TRP A 15 18.41 13.49 -3.55
C TRP A 15 18.83 12.06 -3.21
N HIS A 16 18.34 11.50 -2.08
CA HIS A 16 18.64 10.12 -1.68
C HIS A 16 18.19 9.10 -2.73
N TYR A 17 17.06 9.33 -3.40
CA TYR A 17 16.58 8.46 -4.48
C TYR A 17 17.55 8.47 -5.66
N LEU A 18 17.96 9.64 -6.14
CA LEU A 18 18.86 9.79 -7.28
C LEU A 18 20.25 9.20 -7.01
N VAL A 19 20.82 9.48 -5.83
CA VAL A 19 22.12 8.93 -5.43
C VAL A 19 22.06 7.40 -5.38
N LYS A 20 20.98 6.83 -4.81
CA LYS A 20 20.80 5.38 -4.80
C LYS A 20 20.70 4.80 -6.22
N ARG A 21 19.94 5.43 -7.12
CA ARG A 21 19.83 4.95 -8.52
C ARG A 21 21.15 4.98 -9.26
N HIS A 22 21.96 6.01 -9.02
CA HIS A 22 23.32 6.06 -9.55
C HIS A 22 24.20 4.93 -9.00
N GLN A 23 24.14 4.65 -7.68
CA GLN A 23 24.87 3.53 -7.06
C GLN A 23 24.41 2.17 -7.59
N ASP A 24 23.13 2.03 -7.94
CA ASP A 24 22.57 0.83 -8.59
C ASP A 24 23.01 0.70 -10.07
N GLY A 25 23.79 1.65 -10.60
CA GLY A 25 24.30 1.65 -11.98
C GLY A 25 23.32 2.21 -13.02
N GLU A 26 22.23 2.85 -12.60
CA GLU A 26 21.23 3.42 -13.51
C GLU A 26 21.63 4.83 -13.98
N ARG A 27 21.43 5.14 -15.26
CA ARG A 27 21.71 6.47 -15.84
C ARG A 27 20.70 7.51 -15.35
N ILE A 28 21.12 8.31 -14.37
CA ILE A 28 20.27 9.35 -13.78
C ILE A 28 20.15 10.62 -14.63
N THR A 29 21.12 10.87 -15.51
CA THR A 29 21.17 12.09 -16.32
C THR A 29 20.59 11.87 -17.72
N ARG A 30 20.14 12.95 -18.37
CA ARG A 30 19.70 12.95 -19.77
C ARG A 30 20.84 13.02 -20.78
N HIS A 31 22.08 13.17 -20.32
CA HIS A 31 23.23 13.36 -21.20
C HIS A 31 23.64 12.03 -21.85
N VAL A 32 23.89 12.07 -23.16
CA VAL A 32 24.37 10.90 -23.92
C VAL A 32 25.85 10.67 -23.66
N GLU A 33 26.62 11.74 -23.48
CA GLU A 33 28.05 11.69 -23.21
C GLU A 33 28.34 11.33 -21.74
N ASN A 34 29.23 10.35 -21.53
CA ASN A 34 29.60 9.89 -20.19
C ASN A 34 30.27 11.00 -19.36
N SER A 35 31.13 11.81 -19.97
CA SER A 35 31.82 12.90 -19.26
C SER A 35 30.85 13.96 -18.72
N ALA A 36 29.89 14.38 -19.54
CA ALA A 36 28.84 15.31 -19.12
C ALA A 36 27.91 14.69 -18.05
N ALA A 37 27.61 13.39 -18.18
CA ALA A 37 26.82 12.66 -17.19
C ALA A 37 27.53 12.58 -15.82
N GLU A 38 28.83 12.24 -15.81
CA GLU A 38 29.66 12.18 -14.61
C GLU A 38 29.80 13.55 -13.96
N HIS A 39 29.99 14.61 -14.74
CA HIS A 39 30.05 15.98 -14.22
C HIS A 39 28.75 16.35 -13.48
N ALA A 40 27.59 16.14 -14.11
CA ALA A 40 26.30 16.41 -13.48
C ALA A 40 26.06 15.54 -12.24
N VAL A 41 26.55 14.30 -12.19
CA VAL A 41 26.46 13.46 -10.99
C VAL A 41 27.33 14.03 -9.86
N ASN A 42 28.56 14.47 -10.17
CA ASN A 42 29.45 15.07 -9.19
C ASN A 42 28.85 16.35 -8.59
N GLU A 43 28.21 17.19 -9.42
CA GLU A 43 27.43 18.33 -8.92
C GLU A 43 26.34 17.89 -7.95
N LEU A 44 25.55 16.86 -8.30
CA LEU A 44 24.48 16.37 -7.44
C LEU A 44 24.99 15.92 -6.07
N LEU A 45 26.13 15.23 -6.01
CA LEU A 45 26.71 14.75 -4.75
C LEU A 45 27.08 15.90 -3.80
N LEU A 46 27.51 17.05 -4.33
CA LEU A 46 27.85 18.24 -3.54
C LEU A 46 26.60 18.96 -2.99
N LEU A 47 25.42 18.74 -3.58
CA LEU A 47 24.18 19.42 -3.22
C LEU A 47 23.40 18.82 -2.05
N GLN A 48 24.01 17.92 -1.26
CA GLN A 48 23.35 17.16 -0.18
C GLN A 48 22.51 18.02 0.78
N HIS A 49 22.98 19.23 1.12
CA HIS A 49 22.33 20.11 2.10
C HIS A 49 21.48 21.24 1.48
N ASN A 50 21.40 21.34 0.14
CA ASN A 50 20.79 22.48 -0.56
C ASN A 50 19.50 22.08 -1.30
N PRO A 51 18.32 22.22 -0.67
CA PRO A 51 17.07 21.70 -1.22
C PRO A 51 16.62 22.39 -2.52
N THR A 52 16.92 23.69 -2.67
CA THR A 52 16.59 24.47 -3.88
C THR A 52 17.42 24.03 -5.08
N ALA A 53 18.73 23.91 -4.89
CA ALA A 53 19.66 23.50 -5.94
C ALA A 53 19.37 22.07 -6.46
N VAL A 54 18.89 21.16 -5.61
CA VAL A 54 18.46 19.81 -6.05
C VAL A 54 17.28 19.89 -7.03
N ILE A 55 16.34 20.81 -6.83
CA ILE A 55 15.20 20.99 -7.75
C ILE A 55 15.70 21.51 -9.10
N ASP A 56 16.61 22.48 -9.08
CA ASP A 56 17.14 23.07 -10.32
C ASP A 56 17.99 22.07 -11.08
N TRP A 57 18.80 21.26 -10.38
CA TRP A 57 19.53 20.13 -10.98
C TRP A 57 18.57 19.13 -11.64
N ILE A 58 17.46 18.78 -10.98
CA ILE A 58 16.45 17.89 -11.54
C ILE A 58 15.87 18.45 -12.84
N LYS A 59 15.57 19.75 -12.90
CA LYS A 59 15.06 20.37 -14.13
C LYS A 59 16.10 20.38 -15.25
N ALA A 60 17.38 20.55 -14.90
CA ALA A 60 18.47 20.74 -15.87
C ALA A 60 19.07 19.42 -16.39
N HIS A 61 19.14 18.38 -15.56
CA HIS A 61 19.97 17.20 -15.87
C HIS A 61 19.22 15.87 -15.81
N LEU A 62 18.02 15.80 -15.22
CA LEU A 62 17.33 14.53 -15.00
C LEU A 62 16.92 13.84 -16.31
N ASN A 63 17.11 12.53 -16.36
CA ASN A 63 16.56 11.67 -17.41
C ASN A 63 15.00 11.65 -17.35
N PRO A 64 14.29 11.95 -18.44
CA PRO A 64 12.82 11.95 -18.47
C PRO A 64 12.19 10.59 -18.07
N ASP A 65 12.86 9.46 -18.33
CA ASP A 65 12.35 8.13 -17.96
C ASP A 65 12.33 7.90 -16.45
N LEU A 66 13.18 8.61 -15.71
CA LEU A 66 13.27 8.56 -14.25
C LEU A 66 12.29 9.52 -13.58
N ASP A 67 11.90 10.60 -14.24
CA ASP A 67 11.04 11.64 -13.64
C ASP A 67 9.69 11.09 -13.17
N ASN A 68 9.01 10.30 -14.02
CA ASN A 68 7.73 9.69 -13.65
C ASN A 68 7.87 8.68 -12.50
N ARG A 69 8.90 7.83 -12.54
CA ARG A 69 9.17 6.82 -11.48
C ARG A 69 9.55 7.49 -10.16
N MET A 70 10.34 8.56 -10.22
CA MET A 70 10.71 9.37 -9.06
C MET A 70 9.47 10.04 -8.47
N LYS A 71 8.66 10.73 -9.26
CA LYS A 71 7.41 11.38 -8.81
C LYS A 71 6.49 10.39 -8.10
N GLN A 72 6.31 9.18 -8.65
CA GLN A 72 5.52 8.12 -8.01
C GLN A 72 6.14 7.65 -6.70
N THR A 73 7.47 7.47 -6.66
CA THR A 73 8.19 7.05 -5.46
C THR A 73 8.07 8.09 -4.33
N ILE A 74 8.26 9.37 -4.65
CA ILE A 74 8.13 10.47 -3.68
C ILE A 74 6.68 10.59 -3.20
N ARG A 75 5.69 10.46 -4.09
CA ARG A 75 4.26 10.41 -3.71
C ARG A 75 3.97 9.26 -2.74
N ALA A 76 4.51 8.07 -3.01
CA ALA A 76 4.34 6.91 -2.13
C ALA A 76 5.00 7.14 -0.77
N ARG A 77 6.20 7.72 -0.74
CA ARG A 77 6.93 8.06 0.49
C ARG A 77 6.18 9.10 1.31
N ARG A 78 5.68 10.17 0.69
CA ARG A 78 4.82 11.18 1.32
C ARG A 78 3.59 10.56 1.98
N LYS A 79 2.87 9.73 1.23
CA LYS A 79 1.69 9.02 1.77
C LYS A 79 2.05 8.15 2.97
N ARG A 80 3.17 7.42 2.93
CA ARG A 80 3.63 6.55 4.02
C ARG A 80 4.07 7.35 5.24
N HIS A 81 4.70 8.51 5.04
CA HIS A 81 5.12 9.42 6.11
C HIS A 81 3.91 9.86 6.94
N PHE A 82 2.91 10.48 6.31
CA PHE A 82 1.70 10.91 7.02
C PHE A 82 0.88 9.74 7.58
N ASN A 83 0.79 8.61 6.86
CA ASN A 83 0.08 7.44 7.37
C ASN A 83 0.78 6.75 8.56
N ALA A 84 2.04 7.06 8.83
CA ALA A 84 2.75 6.52 9.98
C ALA A 84 2.35 7.22 11.29
N GLU A 85 1.80 8.44 11.21
CA GLU A 85 1.39 9.25 12.36
C GLU A 85 0.18 8.65 13.09
N GLN A 86 -0.74 8.03 12.36
CA GLN A 86 -1.96 7.43 12.92
C GLN A 86 -2.00 5.91 12.72
N GLN A 87 -2.23 5.17 13.80
CA GLN A 87 -2.22 3.70 13.80
C GLN A 87 -3.26 3.08 12.84
N ASN A 88 -4.45 3.65 12.76
CA ASN A 88 -5.54 3.21 11.86
C ASN A 88 -5.21 3.40 10.36
N THR A 89 -4.31 4.31 10.00
CA THR A 89 -3.92 4.56 8.60
C THR A 89 -2.64 3.81 8.20
N ARG A 90 -1.91 3.27 9.19
CA ARG A 90 -0.71 2.47 8.99
C ARG A 90 -1.06 1.12 8.38
N LYS A 91 -0.30 0.70 7.37
CA LYS A 91 -0.47 -0.61 6.72
C LYS A 91 0.57 -1.60 7.21
N LYS A 92 0.22 -2.89 7.19
CA LYS A 92 1.13 -4.00 7.46
C LYS A 92 1.31 -4.81 6.18
N SER A 93 2.55 -5.17 5.89
CA SER A 93 2.85 -6.18 4.88
C SER A 93 2.68 -7.55 5.53
N ILE A 94 1.96 -8.43 4.85
CA ILE A 94 1.76 -9.83 5.25
C ILE A 94 2.08 -10.69 4.03
N ASP A 95 2.72 -11.83 4.26
CA ASP A 95 2.94 -12.82 3.23
C ASP A 95 1.87 -13.91 3.38
N LEU A 96 1.26 -14.28 2.27
CA LEU A 96 0.26 -15.35 2.18
C LEU A 96 0.77 -16.42 1.24
N GLU A 97 0.40 -17.67 1.50
CA GLU A 97 0.61 -18.74 0.52
C GLU A 97 -0.09 -18.41 -0.80
N PHE A 98 0.53 -18.81 -1.90
CA PHE A 98 0.09 -18.43 -3.26
C PHE A 98 -1.39 -18.78 -3.52
N LEU A 99 -1.81 -20.01 -3.15
CA LEU A 99 -3.18 -20.47 -3.37
C LEU A 99 -4.21 -19.71 -2.51
N VAL A 100 -3.84 -19.36 -1.27
CA VAL A 100 -4.68 -18.56 -0.36
C VAL A 100 -4.86 -17.16 -0.91
N TRP A 101 -3.76 -16.52 -1.32
CA TRP A 101 -3.79 -15.21 -1.97
C TRP A 101 -4.64 -15.24 -3.24
N GLN A 102 -4.49 -16.26 -4.10
CA GLN A 102 -5.25 -16.36 -5.34
C GLN A 102 -6.76 -16.43 -5.10
N ARG A 103 -7.21 -17.24 -4.13
CA ARG A 103 -8.62 -17.34 -3.76
C ARG A 103 -9.15 -16.00 -3.23
N LEU A 104 -8.42 -15.38 -2.31
CA LEU A 104 -8.80 -14.10 -1.72
C LEU A 104 -8.85 -12.98 -2.77
N ALA A 105 -7.85 -12.90 -3.65
CA ALA A 105 -7.78 -11.90 -4.71
C ALA A 105 -8.90 -12.06 -5.73
N ASN A 106 -9.21 -13.29 -6.14
CA ASN A 106 -10.32 -13.57 -7.03
C ASN A 106 -11.66 -13.18 -6.40
N LEU A 107 -11.87 -13.48 -5.12
CA LEU A 107 -13.09 -13.13 -4.40
C LEU A 107 -13.22 -11.60 -4.24
N ALA A 108 -12.14 -10.91 -3.87
CA ALA A 108 -12.10 -9.44 -3.79
C ALA A 108 -12.40 -8.79 -5.15
N LYS A 109 -11.81 -9.32 -6.24
CA LYS A 109 -12.07 -8.85 -7.61
C LYS A 109 -13.51 -9.07 -8.03
N ARG A 110 -14.11 -10.23 -7.75
CA ARG A 110 -15.52 -10.54 -8.04
C ARG A 110 -16.47 -9.61 -7.30
N ARG A 111 -16.15 -9.23 -6.05
CA ARG A 111 -16.94 -8.31 -5.23
C ARG A 111 -16.66 -6.83 -5.52
N GLY A 112 -15.63 -6.50 -6.32
CA GLY A 112 -15.22 -5.11 -6.56
C GLY A 112 -14.65 -4.41 -5.33
N CYS A 113 -14.16 -5.18 -4.34
CA CYS A 113 -13.65 -4.66 -3.06
C CYS A 113 -12.13 -4.80 -2.97
N THR A 114 -11.53 -4.05 -2.04
CA THR A 114 -10.12 -4.27 -1.66
C THR A 114 -9.97 -5.54 -0.84
N LEU A 115 -8.78 -6.16 -0.88
CA LEU A 115 -8.47 -7.35 -0.07
C LEU A 115 -8.81 -7.16 1.41
N SER A 116 -8.48 -5.99 2.00
CA SER A 116 -8.79 -5.69 3.39
C SER A 116 -10.29 -5.65 3.69
N GLN A 117 -11.09 -5.02 2.84
CA GLN A 117 -12.55 -4.99 2.99
C GLN A 117 -13.15 -6.39 2.85
N THR A 118 -12.62 -7.18 1.91
CA THR A 118 -13.02 -8.57 1.74
C THR A 118 -12.73 -9.42 2.96
N ILE A 119 -11.56 -9.24 3.60
CA ILE A 119 -11.25 -9.92 4.86
C ILE A 119 -12.25 -9.55 5.95
N THR A 120 -12.57 -8.26 6.12
CA THR A 120 -13.57 -7.82 7.10
C THR A 120 -14.93 -8.48 6.88
N GLN A 121 -15.43 -8.48 5.64
CA GLN A 121 -16.69 -9.15 5.30
C GLN A 121 -16.64 -10.65 5.58
N LEU A 122 -15.53 -11.33 5.27
CA LEU A 122 -15.41 -12.76 5.52
C LEU A 122 -15.40 -13.10 7.01
N ILE A 123 -14.83 -12.23 7.86
CA ILE A 123 -14.86 -12.37 9.32
C ILE A 123 -16.30 -12.20 9.82
N GLU A 124 -16.97 -11.13 9.40
CA GLU A 124 -18.37 -10.88 9.76
C GLU A 124 -19.31 -12.02 9.31
N ASP A 125 -19.13 -12.51 8.07
CA ASP A 125 -19.90 -13.63 7.52
C ASP A 125 -19.66 -14.93 8.32
N ALA A 126 -18.44 -15.17 8.78
CA ALA A 126 -18.09 -16.34 9.59
C ALA A 126 -18.71 -16.27 10.99
N GLU A 127 -18.62 -15.11 11.66
CA GLU A 127 -19.24 -14.88 12.97
C GLU A 127 -20.77 -15.01 12.90
N GLN A 128 -21.40 -14.47 11.85
CA GLN A 128 -22.83 -14.62 11.65
C GLN A 128 -23.23 -16.07 11.39
N LYS A 129 -22.44 -16.82 10.61
CA LYS A 129 -22.71 -18.24 10.33
C LYS A 129 -22.79 -19.07 11.61
N GLU A 130 -21.89 -18.85 12.56
CA GLU A 130 -21.94 -19.54 13.87
C GLU A 130 -23.22 -19.20 14.64
N GLN A 131 -23.59 -17.92 14.69
CA GLN A 131 -24.83 -17.48 15.32
C GLN A 131 -26.07 -18.08 14.64
N TYR A 132 -26.08 -18.19 13.31
CA TYR A 132 -27.17 -18.79 12.55
C TYR A 132 -27.30 -20.28 12.86
N VAL A 133 -26.21 -21.03 12.96
CA VAL A 133 -26.25 -22.46 13.31
C VAL A 133 -26.85 -22.65 14.69
N THR A 134 -26.43 -21.86 15.68
CA THR A 134 -26.99 -21.91 17.04
C THR A 134 -28.49 -21.61 17.03
N LYS A 135 -28.91 -20.51 16.36
CA LYS A 135 -30.33 -20.15 16.26
C LYS A 135 -31.16 -21.26 15.62
N VAL A 136 -30.68 -21.86 14.53
CA VAL A 136 -31.38 -22.96 13.85
C VAL A 136 -31.45 -24.20 14.74
N SER A 137 -30.41 -24.51 15.51
CA SER A 137 -30.44 -25.61 16.48
C SER A 137 -31.48 -25.34 17.57
N THR A 138 -31.46 -24.16 18.18
CA THR A 138 -32.44 -23.78 19.22
C THR A 138 -33.87 -23.86 18.69
N ILE A 139 -34.14 -23.31 17.50
CA ILE A 139 -35.47 -23.39 16.88
C ILE A 139 -35.88 -24.86 16.65
N LYS A 140 -34.95 -25.71 16.20
CA LYS A 140 -35.23 -27.12 16.00
C LYS A 140 -35.57 -27.83 17.33
N ASP A 141 -34.80 -27.58 18.37
CA ASP A 141 -34.98 -28.19 19.69
C ASP A 141 -36.30 -27.70 20.34
N ASP A 142 -36.60 -26.40 20.21
CA ASP A 142 -37.87 -25.82 20.67
C ASP A 142 -39.07 -26.48 19.97
N LEU A 143 -39.00 -26.63 18.64
CA LEU A 143 -40.06 -27.28 17.86
C LEU A 143 -40.24 -28.75 18.24
N LEU A 144 -39.15 -29.49 18.45
CA LEU A 144 -39.20 -30.88 18.90
C LEU A 144 -39.85 -30.99 20.29
N SER A 145 -39.47 -30.11 21.22
CA SER A 145 -40.07 -30.08 22.55
C SER A 145 -41.58 -29.83 22.50
N MET A 146 -42.04 -28.92 21.64
CA MET A 146 -43.48 -28.64 21.45
C MET A 146 -44.24 -29.84 20.85
N LEU A 147 -43.58 -30.63 20.00
CA LEU A 147 -44.17 -31.84 19.39
C LEU A 147 -44.25 -32.99 20.40
N ASP A 148 -43.21 -33.21 21.21
CA ASP A 148 -43.18 -34.26 22.24
C ASP A 148 -44.20 -33.99 23.35
N VAL A 149 -44.36 -32.73 23.76
CA VAL A 149 -45.41 -32.31 24.72
C VAL A 149 -46.81 -32.62 24.19
N LYS A 150 -47.04 -32.54 22.86
CA LYS A 150 -48.32 -32.88 22.23
C LYS A 150 -48.58 -34.40 22.15
N GLN A 151 -47.55 -35.23 22.14
CA GLN A 151 -47.71 -36.69 22.14
C GLN A 151 -48.03 -37.24 23.53
N ASN A 152 -47.44 -36.65 24.58
CA ASN A 152 -47.68 -37.05 25.97
C ASN A 152 -49.00 -36.53 26.56
N SER A 153 -49.78 -35.72 25.84
CA SER A 153 -51.09 -35.21 26.29
C SER A 153 -52.29 -35.97 25.72
N LYS A 154 -52.08 -37.14 25.12
CA LYS A 154 -53.10 -38.09 24.66
C LYS A 154 -53.02 -39.36 25.49
#